data_AF-A0A7W0XWZ6-F1
#
_entry.id   AF-A0A7W0XWZ6-F1
#
_cell.length_a   1.000
_cell.length_b   1.000
_cell.length_c   1.000
_cell.angle_alpha   90.00
_cell.angle_beta   90.00
_cell.angle_gamma   90.00
#
_symmetry.space_group_name_H-M   'P 1'
#
loop_
_entity.id
_entity.type
_entity.pdbx_description
1 polymer ?
#
loop_
_entity_poly.entity_id
_entity_poly.type
_entity_poly.pdbx_seq_one_letter_code
_entity_poly.pdbx_strand_id
1 'polypeptide(L)'
;MHVVATAGHVDHGKSTLVRLLTGMEPDRWAEERRRGMTIDLGFAWTRLPTGERVAFVDVPGHERFVGNMLAGIGPVPAVMMVVAADAGWQAQSTEHLDALDALGVRHGLLVLTRCDLADPAAAEAHALGE
;
A
#
# COMPACT_ATOMS: atom_id res chain seq x y z
N MET A 1 3.46 13.83 14.74
CA MET A 1 4.09 12.96 13.72
C MET A 1 3.01 12.01 13.28
N HIS A 2 2.65 12.03 12.00
CA HIS A 2 1.61 11.17 11.46
C HIS A 2 2.22 9.86 10.98
N VAL A 3 1.54 8.75 11.23
CA VAL A 3 1.96 7.42 10.76
C VAL A 3 0.87 6.87 9.87
N VAL A 4 1.26 6.37 8.70
CA VAL A 4 0.34 5.81 7.71
C VAL A 4 0.88 4.45 7.28
N ALA A 5 0.07 3.39 7.32
CA ALA A 5 0.46 2.12 6.73
C ALA A 5 0.13 2.10 5.24
N THR A 6 0.89 1.36 4.43
CA THR A 6 0.39 0.89 3.13
C THR A 6 -0.37 -0.42 3.32
N ALA A 7 -1.26 -0.75 2.40
CA ALA A 7 -1.96 -2.03 2.34
C ALA A 7 -2.33 -2.36 0.89
N GLY A 8 -2.65 -3.61 0.59
CA GLY A 8 -3.02 -4.07 -0.75
C GLY A 8 -2.19 -5.26 -1.22
N HIS A 9 -2.62 -5.87 -2.33
CA HIS A 9 -2.02 -7.05 -2.95
C HIS A 9 -0.52 -6.89 -3.24
N VAL A 10 0.18 -8.02 -3.31
CA VAL A 10 1.58 -8.07 -3.77
C VAL A 10 1.72 -7.42 -5.16
N ASP A 11 2.87 -6.81 -5.46
CA ASP A 11 3.17 -6.17 -6.75
C ASP A 11 2.26 -5.01 -7.20
N HIS A 12 1.37 -4.52 -6.34
CA HIS A 12 0.58 -3.30 -6.58
C HIS A 12 1.37 -1.99 -6.37
N GLY A 13 2.69 -2.07 -6.13
CA GLY A 13 3.57 -0.90 -6.09
C GLY A 13 3.62 -0.13 -4.76
N LYS A 14 3.21 -0.74 -3.63
CA LYS A 14 3.26 -0.13 -2.28
C LYS A 14 4.64 0.45 -1.94
N SER A 15 5.69 -0.37 -2.03
CA SER A 15 7.07 0.02 -1.70
C SER A 15 7.60 1.08 -2.67
N THR A 16 7.26 0.98 -3.95
CA THR A 16 7.62 1.98 -4.97
C THR A 16 6.96 3.33 -4.68
N LEU A 17 5.68 3.33 -4.30
CA LEU A 17 4.97 4.53 -3.90
C LEU A 17 5.61 5.19 -2.67
N VAL A 18 5.90 4.42 -1.62
CA VAL A 18 6.58 4.92 -0.41
C VAL A 18 7.94 5.53 -0.75
N ARG A 19 8.72 4.86 -1.62
CA ARG A 19 10.00 5.38 -2.10
C ARG A 19 9.86 6.70 -2.84
N LEU A 20 8.87 6.83 -3.72
CA LEU A 20 8.63 8.07 -4.45
C LEU A 20 8.17 9.21 -3.55
N LEU A 21 7.36 8.92 -2.53
CA LEU A 21 6.88 9.93 -1.57
C LEU A 21 7.96 10.39 -0.60
N THR A 22 8.92 9.51 -0.26
CA THR A 22 9.88 9.77 0.82
C THR A 22 11.32 9.97 0.35
N GLY A 23 11.66 9.49 -0.85
CA GLY A 23 13.05 9.36 -1.29
C GLY A 23 13.84 8.28 -0.55
N MET A 24 13.20 7.50 0.33
CA MET A 24 13.82 6.44 1.13
C MET A 24 13.38 5.07 0.64
N GLU A 25 14.31 4.12 0.60
CA GLU A 25 13.95 2.71 0.40
C GLU A 25 13.38 2.13 1.70
N PRO A 26 12.12 1.66 1.72
CA PRO A 26 11.53 1.05 2.91
C PRO A 26 12.10 -0.35 3.21
N ASP A 27 12.53 -1.09 2.16
CA ASP A 27 13.01 -2.47 2.24
C ASP A 27 14.47 -2.55 2.72
N ARG A 28 14.67 -3.30 3.82
CA ARG A 28 15.98 -3.39 4.50
C ARG A 28 16.81 -4.59 4.04
N TRP A 29 16.23 -5.60 3.40
CA TRP A 29 16.93 -6.87 3.18
C TRP A 29 17.32 -7.10 1.72
N ALA A 30 18.57 -7.51 1.51
CA ALA A 30 19.07 -7.92 0.19
C ALA A 30 18.31 -9.13 -0.40
N GLU A 31 17.60 -9.88 0.44
CA GLU A 31 16.76 -11.01 0.03
C GLU A 31 15.38 -10.57 -0.49
N GLU A 32 14.77 -9.52 0.08
CA GLU A 32 13.53 -8.91 -0.42
C GLU A 32 13.74 -8.37 -1.83
N ARG A 33 14.86 -7.64 -2.06
CA ARG A 33 15.23 -7.13 -3.39
C ARG A 33 15.49 -8.22 -4.42
N ARG A 34 15.99 -9.38 -3.98
CA ARG A 34 16.28 -10.52 -4.86
C ARG A 34 15.01 -11.26 -5.29
N ARG A 35 13.96 -11.22 -4.44
CA ARG A 35 12.68 -11.89 -4.68
C ARG A 35 11.58 -10.95 -5.18
N GLY A 36 11.81 -9.63 -5.16
CA GLY A 36 10.86 -8.62 -5.61
C GLY A 36 9.65 -8.46 -4.68
N MET A 37 9.76 -8.87 -3.42
CA MET A 37 8.64 -8.87 -2.48
C MET A 37 9.06 -8.49 -1.06
N THR A 38 8.25 -7.68 -0.39
CA THR A 38 8.38 -7.31 1.04
C THR A 38 8.04 -8.52 1.91
N ILE A 39 8.96 -8.89 2.81
CA ILE A 39 8.84 -10.04 3.72
C ILE A 39 8.58 -9.54 5.15
N ASP A 40 9.26 -8.47 5.54
CA ASP A 40 9.15 -7.82 6.84
C ASP A 40 8.61 -6.39 6.70
N LEU A 41 8.30 -5.73 7.81
CA LEU A 41 7.81 -4.35 7.80
C LEU A 41 8.89 -3.38 7.30
N GLY A 42 8.57 -2.63 6.25
CA GLY A 42 9.38 -1.52 5.77
C GLY A 42 9.05 -0.22 6.50
N PHE A 43 10.05 0.64 6.71
CA PHE A 43 9.86 1.93 7.39
C PHE A 43 10.54 3.06 6.63
N ALA A 44 9.76 4.09 6.31
CA ALA A 44 10.25 5.30 5.65
C ALA A 44 9.56 6.53 6.23
N TRP A 45 10.14 7.73 6.03
CA TRP A 45 9.52 8.97 6.50
C TRP A 45 9.96 10.15 5.66
N THR A 46 9.20 11.23 5.71
CA THR A 46 9.55 12.48 5.06
C THR A 46 8.99 13.69 5.81
N ARG A 47 9.40 14.89 5.41
CA ARG A 47 8.83 16.15 5.87
C ARG A 47 7.95 16.73 4.77
N LEU A 48 6.73 17.10 5.13
CA LEU A 48 5.83 17.83 4.26
C LEU A 48 6.33 19.27 4.08
N PRO A 49 5.89 19.99 3.03
CA PRO A 49 6.22 21.41 2.85
C PRO A 49 5.79 22.29 4.03
N THR A 50 4.78 21.86 4.79
CA THR A 50 4.32 22.50 6.04
C THR A 50 5.31 22.36 7.20
N GLY A 51 6.35 21.52 7.06
CA GLY A 51 7.32 21.19 8.11
C GLY A 51 6.94 19.99 8.98
N GLU A 52 5.70 19.50 8.85
CA GLU A 52 5.20 18.31 9.56
C GLU A 52 5.90 17.04 9.10
N ARG A 53 6.04 16.06 10.00
CA ARG A 53 6.63 14.75 9.70
C ARG A 53 5.54 13.70 9.52
N VAL A 54 5.65 12.96 8.41
CA VAL A 54 4.87 11.75 8.12
C VAL A 54 5.82 10.56 8.02
N ALA A 55 5.43 9.45 8.64
CA ALA A 55 6.10 8.17 8.52
C ALA A 55 5.17 7.15 7.87
N PHE A 56 5.78 6.24 7.12
CA PHE A 56 5.12 5.18 6.41
C PHE A 56 5.58 3.84 6.95
N VAL A 57 4.63 2.96 7.20
CA VAL A 57 4.87 1.54 7.47
C VAL A 57 4.47 0.78 6.21
N ASP A 58 5.45 0.24 5.49
CA ASP A 58 5.19 -0.55 4.31
C ASP A 58 4.93 -2.01 4.72
N VAL A 59 3.69 -2.48 4.56
CA VAL A 59 3.31 -3.82 5.01
C VAL A 59 3.41 -4.82 3.85
N PRO A 60 3.81 -6.08 4.13
CA PRO A 60 3.85 -7.11 3.10
C PRO A 60 2.43 -7.41 2.60
N GLY A 61 2.31 -7.62 1.29
CA GLY A 61 1.03 -7.95 0.64
C GLY A 61 0.77 -9.44 0.42
N HIS A 62 1.75 -10.31 0.70
CA HIS A 62 1.64 -11.74 0.44
C HIS A 62 1.02 -12.47 1.63
N GLU A 63 0.09 -13.40 1.35
CA GLU A 63 -0.62 -14.26 2.34
C GLU A 63 0.27 -14.97 3.37
N ARG A 64 1.55 -15.24 3.06
CA ARG A 64 2.47 -15.94 3.97
C ARG A 64 2.96 -15.05 5.11
N PHE A 65 2.71 -13.74 5.03
CA PHE A 65 3.23 -12.74 5.98
C PHE A 65 2.10 -11.95 6.67
N VAL A 66 0.90 -12.53 6.78
CA VAL A 66 -0.26 -11.92 7.45
C VAL A 66 0.07 -11.47 8.88
N GLY A 67 0.85 -12.26 9.64
CA GLY A 67 1.26 -11.88 11.00
C GLY A 67 2.06 -10.56 11.06
N ASN A 68 2.99 -10.37 10.12
CA ASN A 68 3.77 -9.14 10.00
C ASN A 68 2.88 -7.97 9.57
N MET A 69 1.99 -8.22 8.60
CA MET A 69 1.01 -7.23 8.16
C MET A 69 0.14 -6.74 9.33
N LEU A 70 -0.41 -7.65 10.14
CA LEU A 70 -1.23 -7.29 11.31
C LEU A 70 -0.44 -6.47 12.33
N ALA A 71 0.83 -6.81 12.57
CA ALA A 71 1.70 -6.06 13.47
C ALA A 71 1.97 -4.63 12.95
N GLY A 72 2.10 -4.45 11.63
CA GLY A 72 2.30 -3.15 11.00
C GLY A 72 1.05 -2.28 10.95
N ILE A 73 -0.13 -2.90 10.78
CA ILE A 73 -1.42 -2.19 10.68
C ILE A 73 -2.00 -1.82 12.05
N GLY A 74 -1.85 -2.68 13.06
CA GLY A 74 -2.46 -2.49 14.39
C GLY A 74 -2.30 -1.09 15.01
N PRO A 75 -1.11 -0.46 14.99
CA PRO A 75 -0.91 0.84 15.63
C PRO A 75 -1.23 2.05 14.74
N VAL A 76 -1.60 1.88 13.47
CA VAL A 76 -1.70 3.04 12.55
C VAL A 76 -3.08 3.71 12.58
N PRO A 77 -3.13 5.06 12.66
CA PRO A 77 -4.39 5.80 12.64
C PRO A 77 -5.02 5.90 11.25
N ALA A 78 -4.25 5.67 10.18
CA ALA A 78 -4.70 5.75 8.81
C ALA A 78 -3.92 4.80 7.88
N VAL A 79 -4.54 4.43 6.77
CA VAL A 79 -3.95 3.53 5.77
C VAL A 79 -4.05 4.11 4.36
N MET A 80 -3.07 3.78 3.53
CA MET A 80 -3.10 3.91 2.09
C MET A 80 -3.37 2.53 1.48
N MET A 81 -4.60 2.31 0.99
CA MET A 81 -4.96 1.10 0.28
C MET A 81 -4.52 1.23 -1.18
N VAL A 82 -3.51 0.46 -1.59
CA VAL A 82 -2.88 0.58 -2.90
C VAL A 82 -3.41 -0.49 -3.85
N VAL A 83 -3.93 -0.06 -4.99
CA VAL A 83 -4.50 -0.91 -6.03
C VAL A 83 -3.87 -0.55 -7.38
N ALA A 84 -3.28 -1.53 -8.06
CA ALA A 84 -2.79 -1.33 -9.41
C ALA A 84 -3.96 -1.28 -10.41
N ALA A 85 -4.01 -0.24 -11.24
CA ALA A 85 -5.12 0.02 -12.14
C ALA A 85 -5.28 -1.05 -13.24
N ASP A 86 -4.18 -1.63 -13.71
CA ASP A 86 -4.13 -2.70 -14.71
C ASP A 86 -4.38 -4.11 -14.13
N ALA A 87 -4.31 -4.28 -12.81
CA ALA A 87 -4.65 -5.55 -12.14
C ALA A 87 -5.99 -5.51 -11.39
N GLY A 88 -6.47 -4.34 -11.02
CA GLY A 88 -7.70 -4.14 -10.27
C GLY A 88 -7.66 -4.66 -8.83
N TRP A 89 -8.83 -4.82 -8.23
CA TRP A 89 -8.99 -5.35 -6.87
C TRP A 89 -8.72 -6.86 -6.84
N GLN A 90 -7.98 -7.33 -5.84
CA GLN A 90 -7.53 -8.72 -5.71
C GLN A 90 -7.95 -9.31 -4.36
N ALA A 91 -7.86 -10.63 -4.20
CA ALA A 91 -8.23 -11.32 -2.96
C ALA A 91 -7.51 -10.75 -1.72
N GLN A 92 -6.20 -10.48 -1.84
CA GLN A 92 -5.40 -9.87 -0.76
C GLN A 92 -5.82 -8.43 -0.46
N SER A 93 -6.38 -7.69 -1.42
CA SER A 93 -6.96 -6.38 -1.15
C SER A 93 -8.17 -6.50 -0.20
N THR A 94 -9.02 -7.51 -0.41
CA THR A 94 -10.12 -7.85 0.51
C THR A 94 -9.58 -8.25 1.88
N GLU A 95 -8.62 -9.17 1.94
CA GLU A 95 -8.04 -9.61 3.22
C GLU A 95 -7.44 -8.45 4.02
N HIS A 96 -6.74 -7.53 3.35
CA HIS A 96 -6.20 -6.33 4.00
C HIS A 96 -7.31 -5.40 4.48
N LEU A 97 -8.37 -5.22 3.69
CA LEU A 97 -9.53 -4.39 4.08
C LEU A 97 -10.25 -4.98 5.31
N ASP A 98 -10.46 -6.29 5.33
CA ASP A 98 -11.09 -6.98 6.46
C ASP A 98 -10.23 -6.87 7.72
N ALA A 99 -8.91 -6.99 7.61
CA ALA A 99 -7.98 -6.79 8.72
C ALA A 99 -8.03 -5.35 9.26
N LEU A 100 -8.09 -4.35 8.36
CA LEU A 100 -8.23 -2.94 8.74
C LEU A 100 -9.54 -2.67 9.48
N ASP A 101 -10.65 -3.23 9.01
CA ASP A 101 -11.96 -3.10 9.67
C ASP A 101 -11.96 -3.77 11.05
N ALA A 102 -11.43 -4.99 11.14
CA ALA A 102 -11.31 -5.73 12.41
C ALA A 102 -10.44 -5.00 13.45
N LEU A 103 -9.41 -4.29 13.00
CA LEU A 103 -8.53 -3.46 13.86
C LEU A 103 -9.09 -2.06 14.13
N GLY A 104 -10.24 -1.71 13.54
CA GLY A 104 -10.91 -0.43 13.76
C GLY A 104 -10.24 0.76 13.07
N VAL A 105 -9.48 0.54 11.99
CA VAL A 105 -8.88 1.63 11.20
C VAL A 105 -9.97 2.31 10.37
N ARG A 106 -10.29 3.56 10.68
CA ARG A 106 -11.42 4.29 10.07
C ARG A 106 -11.01 5.28 8.99
N HIS A 107 -9.72 5.59 8.88
CA HIS A 107 -9.21 6.57 7.92
C HIS A 107 -8.41 5.85 6.83
N GLY A 108 -8.90 5.93 5.60
CA GLY A 108 -8.29 5.28 4.45
C GLY A 108 -8.16 6.24 3.26
N LEU A 109 -7.06 6.13 2.54
CA LEU A 109 -6.86 6.74 1.22
C LEU A 109 -6.70 5.60 0.21
N LEU A 110 -7.61 5.51 -0.76
CA LEU A 110 -7.43 4.62 -1.91
C LEU A 110 -6.42 5.26 -2.87
N VAL A 111 -5.39 4.51 -3.24
CA VAL A 111 -4.34 4.95 -4.15
C VAL A 111 -4.30 4.02 -5.35
N LEU A 112 -4.55 4.58 -6.53
CA LEU A 112 -4.44 3.87 -7.79
C LEU A 112 -3.02 4.04 -8.34
N THR A 113 -2.32 2.93 -8.56
CA THR A 113 -0.97 2.88 -9.14
C THR A 113 -1.01 2.28 -10.53
N ARG A 114 0.10 2.38 -11.28
CA ARG A 114 0.24 1.81 -12.64
C ARG A 114 -0.87 2.26 -13.61
N CYS A 115 -1.39 3.46 -13.42
CA CYS A 115 -2.45 4.02 -14.27
C CYS A 115 -2.00 4.19 -15.72
N ASP A 116 -0.70 4.31 -15.96
CA ASP A 116 -0.08 4.33 -17.29
C ASP A 116 -0.18 2.99 -18.04
N LEU A 117 -0.44 1.89 -17.33
CA LEU A 117 -0.57 0.55 -17.90
C LEU A 117 -2.02 0.09 -18.06
N ALA A 118 -2.99 0.82 -17.52
CA ALA A 118 -4.39 0.43 -17.52
C ALA A 118 -5.05 0.69 -18.89
N ASP A 119 -5.87 -0.26 -19.35
CA ASP A 119 -6.77 -0.04 -20.48
C ASP A 119 -7.99 0.78 -20.04
N PRO A 120 -8.19 2.00 -20.57
CA PRO A 120 -9.32 2.84 -20.18
C PRO A 120 -10.67 2.33 -20.67
N ALA A 121 -10.72 1.39 -21.62
CA ALA A 121 -11.96 1.00 -22.32
C ALA A 121 -13.10 0.57 -21.38
N ALA A 122 -12.79 -0.21 -20.33
CA ALA A 122 -13.80 -0.64 -19.37
C ALA A 122 -14.38 0.53 -18.55
N ALA A 123 -13.53 1.49 -18.18
CA ALA A 123 -13.96 2.70 -17.46
C ALA A 123 -14.76 3.64 -18.38
N GLU A 124 -14.36 3.74 -19.65
CA GLU A 124 -15.07 4.51 -20.68
C GLU A 124 -16.46 3.94 -20.95
N ALA A 125 -16.58 2.62 -21.17
CA ALA A 125 -17.88 1.96 -21.36
C ALA A 125 -18.83 2.21 -20.18
N HIS A 126 -18.32 2.05 -18.95
CA HIS A 126 -19.11 2.34 -17.74
C HIS A 126 -19.56 3.80 -17.65
N ALA A 127 -18.69 4.75 -18.00
CA ALA A 127 -19.01 6.18 -17.99
C ALA A 127 -20.04 6.56 -19.07
N LEU A 128 -20.04 5.84 -20.20
CA LEU A 128 -21.00 6.01 -21.28
C LEU A 128 -22.32 5.25 -21.04
N GLY A 129 -22.38 4.42 -20.00
CA GLY A 129 -23.56 3.64 -19.64
C GLY A 129 -23.80 2.43 -20.54
N GLU A 130 -22.74 1.92 -21.18
CA GLU A 130 -22.75 0.68 -21.97
C GLU A 130 -22.46 -0.57 -21.13
#